data_AF-A0A2C9M9B6-F1
#
_entry.id   AF-A0A2C9M9B6-F1
#
_cell.length_a   1.000
_cell.length_b   1.000
_cell.length_c   1.000
_cell.angle_alpha   90.00
_cell.angle_beta   90.00
_cell.angle_gamma   90.00
#
_symmetry.space_group_name_H-M   'P 1'
#
loop_
_entity.id
_entity.type
_entity.pdbx_description
1 polymer ?
#
loop_
_entity_poly.entity_id
_entity_poly.type
_entity_poly.pdbx_seq_one_letter_code
_entity_poly.pdbx_strand_id
1 'polypeptide(L)'
;MHNALDVHFIPKRERFTFKEKHLYILELFFKRGQYPTQEEKEQIANECNVAMASEVNRELGEKEFMTHINVSNWFSNRRKEIKRLAKK
;
A
#
# COMPACT_ATOMS: atom_id res chain seq x y z
N MET A 1 11.99 -17.93 -43.68
CA MET A 1 11.68 -16.55 -43.21
C MET A 1 10.21 -16.50 -42.80
N HIS A 2 9.87 -15.63 -41.84
CA HIS A 2 8.61 -15.54 -41.04
C HIS A 2 8.63 -16.47 -39.80
N ASN A 3 8.44 -16.04 -38.55
CA ASN A 3 7.92 -14.78 -37.99
C ASN A 3 8.62 -14.40 -36.68
N ALA A 4 8.73 -13.09 -36.48
CA ALA A 4 9.35 -12.44 -35.33
C ALA A 4 8.43 -12.47 -34.08
N LEU A 5 9.07 -12.69 -32.93
CA LEU A 5 8.75 -12.13 -31.60
C LEU A 5 7.29 -12.24 -31.14
N ASP A 6 6.98 -13.34 -30.47
CA ASP A 6 5.88 -13.41 -29.49
C ASP A 6 6.25 -12.49 -28.30
N VAL A 7 6.00 -11.19 -28.45
CA VAL A 7 6.04 -10.25 -27.33
C VAL A 7 4.78 -10.53 -26.52
N HIS A 8 4.90 -11.45 -25.57
CA HIS A 8 3.87 -11.69 -24.56
C HIS A 8 3.45 -10.34 -23.96
N PHE A 9 2.26 -9.86 -24.35
CA PHE A 9 1.64 -8.71 -23.73
C PHE A 9 1.30 -9.09 -22.30
N ILE A 10 2.21 -8.79 -21.37
CA ILE A 10 1.94 -8.89 -19.93
C ILE A 10 1.15 -7.64 -19.57
N PRO A 11 -0.17 -7.74 -19.27
CA PRO A 11 -0.95 -6.57 -18.89
C PRO A 11 -0.30 -5.96 -17.64
N LYS A 12 -0.06 -4.65 -17.66
CA LYS A 12 0.48 -3.95 -16.49
C LYS A 12 -0.49 -4.17 -15.33
N ARG A 13 0.00 -4.78 -14.24
CA ARG A 13 -0.78 -4.96 -13.02
C ARG A 13 -1.35 -3.61 -12.60
N GLU A 14 -2.66 -3.56 -12.44
CA GLU A 14 -3.35 -2.36 -12.02
C GLU A 14 -2.87 -1.96 -10.62
N ARG A 15 -2.50 -0.68 -10.47
CA ARG A 15 -1.76 -0.19 -9.30
C ARG A 15 -2.72 0.19 -8.18
N PHE A 16 -2.50 -0.38 -7.00
CA PHE A 16 -3.16 0.07 -5.77
C PHE A 16 -2.89 1.56 -5.52
N THR A 17 -3.94 2.31 -5.20
CA THR A 17 -3.87 3.75 -4.90
C THR A 17 -4.28 4.01 -3.46
N PHE A 18 -3.39 4.62 -2.68
CA PHE A 18 -3.70 5.00 -1.30
C PHE A 18 -4.73 6.14 -1.28
N LYS A 19 -5.73 6.02 -0.39
CA LYS A 19 -6.74 7.04 -0.12
C LYS A 19 -6.36 7.82 1.13
N GLU A 20 -7.02 8.94 1.39
CA GLU A 20 -6.72 9.78 2.54
C GLU A 20 -6.83 9.02 3.88
N LYS A 21 -7.89 8.20 4.06
CA LYS A 21 -8.04 7.36 5.27
C LYS A 21 -6.91 6.35 5.45
N HIS A 22 -6.43 5.75 4.35
CA HIS A 22 -5.27 4.88 4.40
C HIS A 22 -4.05 5.62 4.95
N LEU A 23 -3.75 6.79 4.38
CA LEU A 23 -2.58 7.59 4.76
C LEU A 23 -2.67 8.04 6.22
N TYR A 24 -3.86 8.47 6.67
CA TYR A 24 -4.08 8.86 8.06
C TYR A 24 -3.73 7.73 9.04
N ILE A 25 -4.26 6.53 8.83
CA ILE A 25 -3.98 5.36 9.69
C ILE A 25 -2.50 5.00 9.63
N LEU A 26 -1.92 4.89 8.43
CA LEU A 26 -0.51 4.57 8.24
C LEU A 26 0.41 5.56 8.98
N GLU A 27 0.12 6.86 8.93
CA GLU A 27 0.88 7.88 9.65
C GLU A 27 0.75 7.77 11.17
N LEU A 28 -0.44 7.44 11.70
CA LEU A 28 -0.62 7.22 13.13
C LEU A 28 0.24 6.08 13.64
N PHE A 29 0.27 4.95 12.93
CA PHE A 29 1.13 3.81 13.28
C PHE A 29 2.61 4.14 13.10
N PHE A 30 2.98 4.83 12.03
CA PHE A 30 4.36 5.23 11.79
C PHE A 30 4.94 6.11 12.91
N LYS A 31 4.10 6.99 13.50
CA LYS A 31 4.48 7.80 14.67
C LYS A 31 4.74 6.96 15.92
N ARG A 32 4.04 5.83 16.08
CA ARG A 32 4.23 4.89 17.20
C ARG A 32 5.47 4.01 16.99
N GLY A 33 5.70 3.54 15.76
CA GLY A 33 6.85 2.72 15.41
C GLY A 33 7.07 2.69 13.90
N GLN A 34 8.32 2.89 13.45
CA GLN A 34 8.64 2.97 12.02
C GLN A 34 8.96 1.61 11.37
N TYR A 35 9.00 0.53 12.15
CA TYR A 35 9.42 -0.81 11.74
C TYR A 35 8.45 -1.86 12.29
N PRO A 36 7.21 -1.92 11.76
CA PRO A 36 6.24 -2.89 12.23
C PRO A 36 6.66 -4.32 11.91
N THR A 37 6.29 -5.26 12.78
CA THR A 37 6.38 -6.71 12.56
C THR A 37 5.45 -7.17 11.44
N GLN A 38 5.48 -8.46 11.08
CA GLN A 38 4.55 -8.99 10.10
C GLN A 38 3.09 -8.92 10.59
N GLU A 39 2.85 -9.31 11.84
CA GLU A 39 1.53 -9.27 12.48
C GLU A 39 0.98 -7.84 12.55
N GLU A 40 1.83 -6.87 12.94
CA GLU A 40 1.43 -5.46 12.97
C GLU A 40 1.07 -4.93 11.58
N LYS A 41 1.76 -5.36 10.51
CA LYS A 41 1.40 -4.95 9.14
C LYS A 41 0.04 -5.50 8.72
N GLU A 42 -0.27 -6.73 9.10
CA GLU A 42 -1.58 -7.35 8.82
C GLU A 42 -2.69 -6.65 9.59
N GLN A 43 -2.46 -6.33 10.86
CA GLN A 43 -3.39 -5.53 11.65
C GLN A 43 -3.63 -4.15 11.02
N ILE A 44 -2.57 -3.42 10.66
CA ILE A 44 -2.68 -2.09 10.04
C ILE A 44 -3.46 -2.17 8.72
N ALA A 45 -3.20 -3.18 7.89
CA ALA A 45 -3.94 -3.40 6.65
C ALA A 45 -5.42 -3.66 6.92
N ASN A 46 -5.74 -4.49 7.92
CA ASN A 46 -7.12 -4.76 8.32
C ASN A 46 -7.83 -3.49 8.83
N GLU A 47 -7.18 -2.70 9.70
CA GLU A 47 -7.74 -1.43 10.18
C GLU A 47 -8.01 -0.45 9.02
N CYS A 48 -7.11 -0.38 8.04
CA CYS A 48 -7.31 0.41 6.83
C CYS A 48 -8.53 -0.07 6.02
N ASN A 49 -8.68 -1.38 5.83
CA ASN A 49 -9.81 -1.95 5.10
C ASN A 49 -11.15 -1.72 5.81
N VAL A 50 -11.20 -1.91 7.13
CA VAL A 50 -12.40 -1.65 7.94
C VAL A 50 -12.79 -0.18 7.86
N ALA A 51 -11.82 0.74 8.02
CA ALA A 51 -12.08 2.17 7.94
C ALA A 51 -12.59 2.58 6.55
N MET A 52 -12.00 2.05 5.47
CA MET A 52 -12.46 2.33 4.12
C MET A 52 -13.85 1.76 3.85
N ALA A 53 -14.12 0.51 4.24
CA ALA A 53 -15.43 -0.12 4.05
C ALA A 53 -16.54 0.68 4.74
N SER A 54 -16.26 1.17 5.96
CA SER A 54 -17.17 2.07 6.69
C SER A 54 -17.38 3.41 5.99
N GLU A 55 -16.34 3.98 5.37
CA GLU A 55 -16.44 5.24 4.63
C GLU A 55 -17.27 5.12 3.35
N VAL A 56 -17.11 4.03 2.59
CA VAL A 56 -17.85 3.80 1.35
C VAL A 56 -19.20 3.11 1.55
N ASN A 57 -19.51 2.69 2.78
CA ASN A 57 -20.71 1.94 3.17
C ASN A 57 -20.99 0.72 2.27
N ARG A 58 -19.92 0.00 1.88
CA ARG A 58 -19.98 -1.23 1.07
C ARG A 58 -18.74 -2.09 1.28
N GLU A 59 -18.81 -3.32 0.81
CA GLU A 59 -17.63 -4.18 0.72
C GLU A 59 -16.60 -3.62 -0.28
N LEU A 60 -15.33 -3.79 0.06
CA LEU A 60 -14.21 -3.36 -0.78
C LEU A 60 -13.97 -4.36 -1.90
N GLY A 61 -13.73 -3.85 -3.11
CA GLY A 61 -13.25 -4.70 -4.20
C GLY A 61 -11.78 -5.07 -4.00
N GLU A 62 -11.33 -6.13 -4.67
CA GLU A 62 -9.93 -6.61 -4.61
C GLU A 62 -8.89 -5.50 -4.89
N LYS A 63 -9.25 -4.54 -5.75
CA LYS A 63 -8.38 -3.41 -6.14
C LYS A 63 -8.19 -2.37 -5.04
N GLU A 64 -9.17 -2.25 -4.16
CA GLU A 64 -9.20 -1.29 -3.05
C GLU A 64 -8.73 -1.94 -1.75
N PHE A 65 -8.62 -3.27 -1.74
CA PHE A 65 -8.23 -4.04 -0.58
C PHE A 65 -6.75 -3.88 -0.27
N MET A 66 -6.45 -3.37 0.92
CA MET A 66 -5.11 -3.21 1.43
C MET A 66 -4.56 -4.54 1.94
N THR A 67 -3.29 -4.81 1.64
CA THR A 67 -2.54 -5.96 2.15
C THR A 67 -1.33 -5.51 2.96
N HIS A 68 -0.74 -6.43 3.73
CA HIS A 68 0.51 -6.18 4.46
C HIS A 68 1.66 -5.74 3.52
N ILE A 69 1.64 -6.13 2.24
CA ILE A 69 2.64 -5.71 1.24
C ILE A 69 2.52 -4.22 0.96
N ASN A 70 1.29 -3.69 0.85
CA ASN A 70 1.05 -2.26 0.68
C ASN A 70 1.62 -1.47 1.88
N VAL A 71 1.36 -1.95 3.10
CA VAL A 71 1.88 -1.37 4.35
C VAL A 71 3.41 -1.39 4.37
N SER A 72 4.02 -2.56 4.11
CA SER A 72 5.48 -2.73 4.08
C SER A 72 6.16 -1.74 3.11
N ASN A 73 5.58 -1.60 1.91
CA ASN A 73 6.09 -0.69 0.88
C ASN A 73 5.93 0.78 1.29
N TRP A 74 4.78 1.15 1.86
CA TRP A 74 4.52 2.50 2.32
C TRP A 74 5.51 2.92 3.42
N PHE A 75 5.69 2.08 4.45
CA PHE A 75 6.63 2.35 5.55
C PHE A 75 8.07 2.49 5.05
N SER A 76 8.48 1.62 4.13
CA SER A 76 9.82 1.67 3.52
C SER A 76 10.04 2.94 2.72
N ASN A 77 9.04 3.37 1.94
CA ASN A 77 9.11 4.62 1.18
C ASN A 77 9.09 5.84 2.09
N ARG A 78 8.28 5.83 3.16
CA ARG A 78 8.20 6.94 4.12
C ARG A 78 9.52 7.16 4.85
N ARG A 79 10.20 6.09 5.29
CA ARG A 79 11.57 6.21 5.87
C ARG A 79 12.58 6.80 4.89
N LYS A 80 12.53 6.38 3.61
CA LYS A 80 13.39 6.94 2.55
C LYS A 80 13.10 8.43 2.34
N GLU A 81 11.84 8.82 2.36
CA GLU A 81 11.41 10.21 2.20
C GLU A 81 11.93 11.10 3.34
N ILE A 82 11.76 10.68 4.60
CA ILE A 82 12.28 11.42 5.77
C ILE A 82 13.80 11.59 5.66
N LYS A 83 14.52 10.51 5.33
CA LYS A 83 15.97 10.56 5.13
C LYS A 83 16.37 11.50 3.99
N ARG A 84 15.56 11.59 2.94
CA ARG A 84 15.79 12.52 1.81
C ARG A 84 15.55 13.97 2.22
N LEU A 85 14.51 14.24 3.01
CA LEU A 85 14.19 15.58 3.49
C LEU A 85 15.22 16.09 4.50
N ALA A 86 15.76 15.22 5.36
CA ALA A 86 16.82 15.59 6.31
C ALA A 86 18.18 15.90 5.65
N LYS A 87 18.37 15.55 4.37
CA LYS A 87 19.58 15.84 3.59
C LYS A 87 19.49 17.13 2.77
N LYS A 88 18.31 17.73 2.73
CA LYS A 88 18.08 19.05 2.12
C LYS A 88 18.30 20.11 3.18
#